data_AF-A0A4Q9PDF5-F1
#
_entry.id   AF-A0A4Q9PDF5-F1
#
_cell.length_a   1.000
_cell.length_b   1.000
_cell.length_c   1.000
_cell.angle_alpha   90.00
_cell.angle_beta   90.00
_cell.angle_gamma   90.00
#
_symmetry.space_group_name_H-M   'P 1'
#
loop_
_entity.id
_entity.type
_entity.pdbx_description
1 polymer ?
#
loop_
_entity_poly.entity_id
_entity_poly.type
_entity_poly.pdbx_seq_one_letter_code
_entity_poly.pdbx_strand_id
1 'polypeptide(L)'
;MPDETAAKQAPYRDPSVGDLILRSSDGVDFYVHGQRLGDVSPVFSGMISRPRNPSLPEREVVLVSEASVIWERLLPMCYLHEVPAIALGDMRQLWEAGRKYGLVGVMGWIQALLFNSSYLHSDPFVVYSLACVFGMAPLARLAAKHTLRFPEIPDISEFAFINGRAVYHLCVYRKKCGIAAQAAVTHKTKGRSYLPEWCTEMKGIRSEISACSPLIQPFPELTSASFHVSKSGKSSLGDKLKDAPRGTLASIHTLLEPLISSSRKCSTCAGHAYSQAIVVAAEVEQRIDDAVSKVELVVEL
;
A
#
# COMPACT_ATOMS: atom_id res chain seq x y z
N MET A 1 11.07 -47.54 -11.06
CA MET A 1 11.30 -46.18 -10.58
C MET A 1 10.01 -45.75 -9.89
N PRO A 2 9.96 -45.67 -8.55
CA PRO A 2 8.73 -45.26 -7.87
C PRO A 2 8.68 -43.73 -7.73
N ASP A 3 7.69 -43.18 -8.42
CA ASP A 3 6.86 -42.02 -8.10
C ASP A 3 7.45 -40.91 -7.22
N GLU A 4 7.99 -39.90 -7.88
CA GLU A 4 8.58 -38.68 -7.31
C GLU A 4 7.53 -37.57 -7.30
N THR A 5 6.47 -37.69 -6.48
CA THR A 5 5.67 -36.53 -5.98
C THR A 5 4.71 -36.91 -4.83
N ALA A 6 5.15 -37.77 -3.90
CA ALA A 6 4.50 -37.81 -2.59
C ALA A 6 4.82 -36.52 -1.84
N ALA A 7 3.92 -35.53 -1.90
CA ALA A 7 4.00 -34.33 -1.08
C ALA A 7 4.24 -34.77 0.37
N LYS A 8 5.42 -34.45 0.90
CA LYS A 8 5.87 -34.89 2.23
C LYS A 8 4.84 -34.40 3.24
N GLN A 9 4.05 -35.32 3.78
CA GLN A 9 2.94 -34.99 4.66
C GLN A 9 3.47 -34.20 5.86
N ALA A 10 2.82 -33.08 6.21
CA ALA A 10 3.33 -32.18 7.24
C ALA A 10 3.44 -32.91 8.59
N PRO A 11 4.48 -32.66 9.41
CA PRO A 11 4.75 -33.45 10.62
C PRO A 11 3.59 -33.50 11.61
N TYR A 12 2.78 -32.44 11.68
CA TYR A 12 1.62 -32.32 12.57
C TYR A 12 0.37 -33.07 12.07
N ARG A 13 0.47 -33.82 10.96
CA ARG A 13 -0.58 -34.72 10.46
C ARG A 13 -0.33 -36.18 10.81
N ASP A 14 0.84 -36.50 11.36
CA ASP A 14 1.18 -37.86 11.78
C ASP A 14 0.67 -38.12 13.20
N PRO A 15 -0.23 -39.12 13.41
CA PRO A 15 -0.70 -39.50 14.74
C PRO A 15 0.41 -39.97 15.67
N SER A 16 1.59 -40.34 15.19
CA SER A 16 2.73 -40.70 16.05
C SER A 16 3.36 -39.47 16.75
N VAL A 17 3.10 -38.28 16.23
CA VAL A 17 3.71 -37.03 16.69
C VAL A 17 2.90 -36.41 17.84
N GLY A 18 3.59 -35.83 18.82
CA GLY A 18 2.97 -34.97 19.83
C GLY A 18 2.19 -35.68 20.93
N ASP A 19 1.88 -34.89 21.97
CA ASP A 19 1.15 -35.30 23.17
C ASP A 19 -0.24 -34.65 23.29
N LEU A 20 -0.56 -33.72 22.37
CA LEU A 20 -1.78 -32.93 22.30
C LEU A 20 -2.44 -33.07 20.92
N ILE A 21 -3.78 -33.13 20.88
CA ILE A 21 -4.56 -33.06 19.64
C ILE A 21 -5.26 -31.71 19.59
N LEU A 22 -4.98 -30.89 18.56
CA LEU A 22 -5.83 -29.75 18.21
C LEU A 22 -6.88 -30.23 17.22
N ARG A 23 -8.15 -30.12 17.58
CA ARG A 23 -9.27 -30.44 16.69
C ARG A 23 -9.94 -29.17 16.21
N SER A 24 -9.82 -28.93 14.92
CA SER A 24 -10.44 -27.79 14.22
C SER A 24 -11.95 -27.91 14.11
N SER A 25 -12.61 -26.80 13.78
CA SER A 25 -14.09 -26.73 13.74
C SER A 25 -14.72 -27.58 12.64
N ASP A 26 -13.98 -27.91 11.59
CA ASP A 26 -14.33 -28.86 10.54
C ASP A 26 -13.96 -30.31 10.88
N GLY A 27 -13.61 -30.58 12.15
CA GLY A 27 -13.41 -31.93 12.69
C GLY A 27 -12.05 -32.55 12.36
N VAL A 28 -11.12 -31.75 11.85
CA VAL A 28 -9.81 -32.23 11.42
C VAL A 28 -8.81 -32.15 12.58
N ASP A 29 -8.11 -33.25 12.82
CA ASP A 29 -7.14 -33.39 13.91
C ASP A 29 -5.70 -33.02 13.47
N PHE A 30 -5.02 -32.28 14.34
CA PHE A 30 -3.61 -31.96 14.25
C PHE A 30 -2.89 -32.47 15.50
N TYR A 31 -1.79 -33.18 15.29
CA TYR A 31 -1.04 -33.84 16.34
C TYR A 31 0.21 -33.03 16.67
N VAL A 32 0.24 -32.42 17.86
CA VAL A 32 1.21 -31.38 18.20
C VAL A 32 1.81 -31.57 19.59
N HIS A 33 2.95 -30.92 19.86
CA HIS A 33 3.58 -30.96 21.18
C HIS A 33 3.05 -29.80 22.03
N GLY A 34 2.26 -30.09 23.06
CA GLY A 34 1.63 -29.08 23.91
C GLY A 34 2.64 -28.09 24.50
N GLN A 35 3.84 -28.56 24.85
CA GLN A 35 4.92 -27.68 25.30
C GLN A 35 5.27 -26.60 24.28
N ARG A 36 5.57 -27.00 23.04
CA ARG A 36 6.02 -26.04 22.00
C ARG A 36 4.93 -25.03 21.68
N LEU A 37 3.67 -25.46 21.66
CA LEU A 37 2.54 -24.56 21.44
C LEU A 37 2.36 -23.60 22.63
N GLY A 38 2.49 -24.10 23.86
CA GLY A 38 2.44 -23.30 25.09
C GLY A 38 3.59 -22.28 25.19
N ASP A 39 4.78 -22.60 24.67
CA ASP A 39 5.93 -21.69 24.65
C ASP A 39 5.68 -20.46 23.75
N VAL A 40 4.87 -20.60 22.69
CA VAL A 40 4.55 -19.52 21.74
C VAL A 40 3.17 -18.91 21.92
N SER A 41 2.36 -19.46 22.84
CA SER A 41 0.98 -19.04 23.10
C SER A 41 0.67 -19.07 24.60
N PRO A 42 0.49 -17.90 25.24
CA PRO A 42 0.02 -17.83 26.62
C PRO A 42 -1.36 -18.48 26.82
N VAL A 43 -2.21 -18.43 25.78
CA VAL A 43 -3.56 -19.01 25.82
C VAL A 43 -3.48 -20.53 25.86
N PHE A 44 -2.69 -21.15 24.98
CA PHE A 44 -2.49 -22.60 25.03
C PHE A 44 -1.72 -23.02 26.29
N SER A 45 -0.76 -22.22 26.75
CA SER A 45 -0.06 -22.48 28.01
C SER A 45 -1.03 -22.60 29.20
N GLY A 46 -2.07 -21.75 29.24
CA GLY A 46 -3.11 -21.81 30.26
C GLY A 46 -4.19 -22.88 30.04
N MET A 47 -4.43 -23.30 28.79
CA MET A 47 -5.41 -24.35 28.45
C MET A 47 -4.86 -25.76 28.66
N ILE A 48 -3.56 -25.97 28.44
CA ILE A 48 -2.93 -27.28 28.50
C ILE A 48 -2.62 -27.65 29.96
N SER A 49 -3.14 -28.79 30.41
CA SER A 49 -2.96 -29.23 31.79
C SER A 49 -1.55 -29.79 32.02
N ARG A 50 -0.72 -29.11 32.83
CA ARG A 50 0.58 -29.63 33.32
C ARG A 50 0.56 -29.81 34.84
N PRO A 51 0.98 -30.98 35.40
CA PRO A 51 1.54 -32.17 34.76
C PRO A 51 0.47 -33.24 34.45
N ARG A 52 0.60 -33.87 33.28
CA ARG A 52 -0.24 -34.97 32.82
C ARG A 52 -0.20 -36.12 33.82
N ASN A 53 -1.37 -36.66 34.17
CA ASN A 53 -1.46 -37.89 34.93
C ASN A 53 -1.02 -39.06 34.03
N PRO A 54 0.09 -39.78 34.35
CA PRO A 54 0.61 -40.87 33.52
C PRO A 54 -0.36 -42.06 33.38
N SER A 55 -1.47 -42.07 34.13
CA SER A 55 -2.49 -43.12 34.08
C SER A 55 -3.60 -42.88 33.05
N LEU A 56 -3.60 -41.77 32.30
CA LEU A 56 -4.55 -41.52 31.20
C LEU A 56 -3.88 -41.75 29.82
N PRO A 57 -4.19 -42.86 29.13
CA PRO A 57 -3.64 -43.18 27.81
C PRO A 57 -4.17 -42.28 26.69
N GLU A 58 -5.28 -41.56 26.90
CA GLU A 58 -5.85 -40.68 25.88
C GLU A 58 -5.16 -39.31 25.84
N ARG A 59 -4.78 -38.88 24.63
CA ARG A 59 -4.25 -37.53 24.39
C ARG A 59 -5.31 -36.49 24.73
N GLU A 60 -4.88 -35.39 25.34
CA GLU A 60 -5.75 -34.23 25.55
C GLU A 60 -6.16 -33.68 24.19
N VAL A 61 -7.46 -33.45 24.03
CA VAL A 61 -8.05 -32.87 22.81
C VAL A 61 -8.48 -31.45 23.13
N VAL A 62 -7.86 -30.48 22.47
CA VAL A 62 -8.23 -29.06 22.55
C VAL A 62 -9.00 -28.69 21.30
N LEU A 63 -10.22 -28.21 21.49
CA LEU A 63 -11.07 -27.75 20.40
C LEU A 63 -10.70 -26.31 20.03
N VAL A 64 -10.52 -26.06 18.73
CA VAL A 64 -10.23 -24.73 18.19
C VAL A 64 -11.34 -24.34 17.19
N SER A 65 -11.72 -23.06 17.15
CA SER A 65 -12.92 -22.63 16.40
C SER A 65 -12.67 -22.40 14.91
N GLU A 66 -11.43 -22.24 14.50
CA GLU A 66 -11.04 -21.98 13.12
C GLU A 66 -10.94 -23.30 12.36
N ALA A 67 -11.26 -23.25 11.07
CA ALA A 67 -11.17 -24.40 10.19
C ALA A 67 -9.71 -24.84 10.02
N SER A 68 -9.54 -26.10 9.64
CA SER A 68 -8.25 -26.75 9.40
C SER A 68 -7.31 -25.93 8.52
N VAL A 69 -7.83 -25.29 7.47
CA VAL A 69 -7.05 -24.47 6.52
C VAL A 69 -6.31 -23.31 7.20
N ILE A 70 -6.82 -22.76 8.30
CA ILE A 70 -6.15 -21.71 9.07
C ILE A 70 -5.02 -22.31 9.89
N TRP A 71 -5.27 -23.45 10.54
CA TRP A 71 -4.26 -24.18 11.32
C TRP A 71 -3.11 -24.73 10.48
N GLU A 72 -3.37 -25.14 9.25
CA GLU A 72 -2.34 -25.53 8.29
C GLU A 72 -1.35 -24.41 7.95
N ARG A 73 -1.77 -23.14 8.09
CA ARG A 73 -0.89 -21.97 7.91
C ARG A 73 -0.24 -21.54 9.22
N LEU A 74 -0.95 -21.61 10.34
CA LEU A 74 -0.44 -21.22 11.66
C LEU A 74 0.63 -22.20 12.18
N LEU A 75 0.41 -23.51 12.04
CA LEU A 75 1.29 -24.52 12.61
C LEU A 75 2.71 -24.47 12.05
N PRO A 76 2.97 -24.30 10.73
CA PRO A 76 4.32 -24.08 10.22
C PRO A 76 5.03 -22.89 10.87
N MET A 77 4.31 -21.77 11.08
CA MET A 77 4.88 -20.58 11.70
C MET A 77 5.25 -20.83 13.16
N CYS A 78 4.43 -21.59 13.89
CA CYS A 78 4.63 -21.90 15.30
C CYS A 78 5.65 -23.03 15.55
N TYR A 79 5.66 -24.06 14.70
CA TYR A 79 6.44 -25.29 14.91
C TYR A 79 7.74 -25.34 14.12
N LEU A 80 7.71 -24.83 12.89
CA LEU A 80 8.82 -24.96 11.94
C LEU A 80 9.55 -23.62 11.74
N HIS A 81 8.98 -22.52 12.26
CA HIS A 81 9.45 -21.16 11.98
C HIS A 81 9.48 -20.84 10.48
N GLU A 82 8.60 -21.49 9.72
CA GLU A 82 8.43 -21.28 8.29
C GLU A 82 7.23 -20.38 8.06
N VAL A 83 7.42 -19.32 7.26
CA VAL A 83 6.34 -18.42 6.85
C VAL A 83 5.83 -18.91 5.49
N PRO A 84 4.62 -19.49 5.42
CA PRO A 84 4.05 -19.88 4.14
C PRO A 84 3.73 -18.64 3.30
N ALA A 85 3.54 -18.84 2.00
CA ALA A 85 2.96 -17.81 1.15
C ALA A 85 1.51 -17.53 1.61
N ILE A 86 1.28 -16.36 2.19
CA ILE A 86 -0.05 -15.95 2.70
C ILE A 86 -0.65 -14.96 1.73
N ALA A 87 -1.82 -15.30 1.17
CA ALA A 87 -2.61 -14.37 0.37
C ALA A 87 -3.22 -13.28 1.27
N LEU A 88 -3.37 -12.05 0.75
CA LEU A 88 -3.96 -10.93 1.50
C LEU A 88 -5.34 -11.27 2.09
N GLY A 89 -6.18 -11.97 1.33
CA GLY A 89 -7.52 -12.38 1.79
C GLY A 89 -7.52 -13.32 3.01
N ASP A 90 -6.43 -14.07 3.22
CA ASP A 90 -6.28 -14.97 4.38
C ASP A 90 -5.73 -14.26 5.62
N MET A 91 -5.05 -13.11 5.44
CA MET A 91 -4.34 -12.42 6.53
C MET A 91 -5.27 -11.99 7.65
N ARG A 92 -6.51 -11.60 7.35
CA ARG A 92 -7.48 -11.22 8.39
C ARG A 92 -7.78 -12.37 9.34
N GLN A 93 -8.10 -13.54 8.79
CA GLN A 93 -8.45 -14.73 9.59
C GLN A 93 -7.24 -15.21 10.42
N LEU A 94 -6.05 -15.18 9.82
CA LEU A 94 -4.81 -15.52 10.53
C LEU A 94 -4.48 -14.53 11.66
N TRP A 95 -4.70 -13.23 11.43
CA TRP A 95 -4.53 -12.21 12.46
C TRP A 95 -5.53 -12.39 13.60
N GLU A 96 -6.81 -12.61 13.29
CA GLU A 96 -7.85 -12.84 14.31
C GLU A 96 -7.56 -14.08 15.15
N ALA A 97 -7.15 -15.19 14.51
CA ALA A 97 -6.72 -16.40 15.20
C ALA A 97 -5.46 -16.15 16.04
N GLY A 98 -4.47 -15.46 15.47
CA GLY A 98 -3.23 -15.09 16.15
C GLY A 98 -3.49 -14.26 17.41
N ARG A 99 -4.39 -13.28 17.33
CA ARG A 99 -4.83 -12.49 18.48
C ARG A 99 -5.59 -13.35 19.50
N LYS A 100 -6.53 -14.18 19.04
CA LYS A 100 -7.36 -15.05 19.90
C LYS A 100 -6.51 -16.01 20.73
N TYR A 101 -5.49 -16.62 20.13
CA TYR A 101 -4.61 -17.58 20.81
C TYR A 101 -3.31 -16.94 21.32
N GLY A 102 -3.16 -15.61 21.28
CA GLY A 102 -1.95 -14.94 21.76
C GLY A 102 -0.66 -15.34 21.03
N LEU A 103 -0.74 -15.69 19.74
CA LEU A 103 0.39 -16.06 18.90
C LEU A 103 1.13 -14.81 18.40
N VAL A 104 1.88 -14.16 19.30
CA VAL A 104 2.57 -12.88 19.04
C VAL A 104 3.52 -12.98 17.84
N GLY A 105 4.23 -14.11 17.71
CA GLY A 105 5.12 -14.35 16.56
C GLY A 105 4.37 -14.25 15.23
N VAL A 106 3.23 -14.93 15.10
CA VAL A 106 2.39 -14.89 13.89
C VAL A 106 1.96 -13.47 13.56
N MET A 107 1.50 -12.71 14.55
CA MET A 107 1.13 -11.31 14.37
C MET A 107 2.32 -10.46 13.88
N GLY A 108 3.51 -10.65 14.46
CA GLY A 108 4.73 -9.98 14.02
C GLY A 108 5.11 -10.30 12.56
N TRP A 109 4.95 -11.55 12.13
CA TRP A 109 5.18 -11.94 10.74
C TRP A 109 4.17 -11.30 9.77
N ILE A 110 2.88 -11.30 10.10
CA ILE A 110 1.84 -10.65 9.27
C ILE A 110 2.12 -9.15 9.16
N GLN A 111 2.52 -8.50 10.26
CA GLN A 111 2.96 -7.11 10.25
C GLN A 111 4.12 -6.90 9.26
N ALA A 112 5.20 -7.66 9.41
CA ALA A 112 6.37 -7.53 8.54
C ALA A 112 6.03 -7.74 7.06
N LEU A 113 5.13 -8.69 6.76
CA LEU A 113 4.64 -8.91 5.40
C LEU A 113 3.85 -7.71 4.87
N LEU A 114 2.93 -7.13 5.63
CA LEU A 114 2.14 -5.98 5.17
C LEU A 114 2.95 -4.71 5.00
N PHE A 115 4.05 -4.56 5.74
CA PHE A 115 5.03 -3.48 5.51
C PHE A 115 5.91 -3.71 4.28
N ASN A 116 5.86 -4.88 3.65
CA ASN A 116 6.56 -5.13 2.40
C ASN A 116 5.98 -4.25 1.29
N SER A 117 6.88 -3.60 0.54
CA SER A 117 6.55 -2.72 -0.58
C SER A 117 5.65 -3.39 -1.62
N SER A 118 5.78 -4.70 -1.86
CA SER A 118 4.98 -5.40 -2.88
C SER A 118 3.47 -5.26 -2.66
N TYR A 119 2.95 -5.51 -1.45
CA TYR A 119 1.52 -5.43 -1.14
C TYR A 119 1.01 -4.00 -1.11
N LEU A 120 1.81 -3.08 -0.57
CA LEU A 120 1.51 -1.64 -0.62
C LEU A 120 1.45 -1.13 -2.06
N HIS A 121 2.15 -1.77 -3.00
CA HIS A 121 2.12 -1.44 -4.41
C HIS A 121 1.00 -2.13 -5.21
N SER A 122 0.67 -3.38 -4.92
CA SER A 122 -0.40 -4.10 -5.62
C SER A 122 -1.78 -3.67 -5.12
N ASP A 123 -2.01 -3.72 -3.81
CA ASP A 123 -3.35 -3.69 -3.22
C ASP A 123 -3.46 -2.77 -2.00
N PRO A 124 -3.12 -1.47 -2.12
CA PRO A 124 -3.05 -0.57 -0.96
C PRO A 124 -4.40 -0.36 -0.25
N PHE A 125 -5.53 -0.51 -0.95
CA PHE A 125 -6.86 -0.42 -0.32
C PHE A 125 -7.13 -1.61 0.59
N VAL A 126 -6.70 -2.81 0.19
CA VAL A 126 -6.77 -4.02 1.03
C VAL A 126 -5.84 -3.85 2.23
N VAL A 127 -4.59 -3.43 2.00
CA VAL A 127 -3.63 -3.18 3.10
C VAL A 127 -4.13 -2.09 4.06
N TYR A 128 -4.74 -1.02 3.56
CA TYR A 128 -5.36 0.02 4.39
C TYR A 128 -6.46 -0.56 5.27
N SER A 129 -7.35 -1.37 4.68
CA SER A 129 -8.47 -1.99 5.40
C SER A 129 -7.97 -2.94 6.48
N LEU A 130 -7.01 -3.82 6.16
CA LEU A 130 -6.36 -4.70 7.12
C LEU A 130 -5.68 -3.91 8.24
N ALA A 131 -4.97 -2.81 7.91
CA ALA A 131 -4.34 -1.97 8.91
C ALA A 131 -5.34 -1.34 9.88
N CYS A 132 -6.51 -0.93 9.39
CA CYS A 132 -7.60 -0.47 10.25
C CYS A 132 -8.12 -1.60 11.15
N VAL A 133 -8.49 -2.76 10.58
CA VAL A 133 -8.97 -3.93 11.34
C VAL A 133 -7.97 -4.36 12.41
N PHE A 134 -6.68 -4.26 12.13
CA PHE A 134 -5.62 -4.70 13.02
C PHE A 134 -5.19 -3.63 14.03
N GLY A 135 -5.72 -2.41 13.95
CA GLY A 135 -5.35 -1.31 14.84
C GLY A 135 -3.98 -0.68 14.54
N MET A 136 -3.48 -0.80 13.32
CA MET A 136 -2.12 -0.38 12.92
C MET A 136 -2.11 1.00 12.26
N ALA A 137 -2.20 2.06 13.06
CA ALA A 137 -2.21 3.44 12.53
C ALA A 137 -1.02 3.79 11.61
N PRO A 138 0.24 3.41 11.88
CA PRO A 138 1.36 3.71 10.98
C PRO A 138 1.20 3.07 9.60
N LEU A 139 0.76 1.80 9.55
CA LEU A 139 0.52 1.09 8.30
C LEU A 139 -0.68 1.67 7.55
N ALA A 140 -1.76 2.04 8.26
CA ALA A 140 -2.93 2.68 7.65
C ALA A 140 -2.55 4.00 6.96
N ARG A 141 -1.71 4.83 7.60
CA ARG A 141 -1.20 6.07 7.00
C ARG A 141 -0.34 5.79 5.77
N LEU A 142 0.54 4.79 5.85
CA LEU A 142 1.40 4.41 4.73
C LEU A 142 0.58 3.89 3.54
N ALA A 143 -0.34 2.94 3.78
CA ALA A 143 -1.23 2.41 2.76
C ALA A 143 -2.10 3.50 2.13
N ALA A 144 -2.65 4.42 2.93
CA ALA A 144 -3.43 5.55 2.43
C ALA A 144 -2.64 6.42 1.43
N LYS A 145 -1.36 6.69 1.69
CA LYS A 145 -0.48 7.38 0.73
C LYS A 145 -0.36 6.60 -0.58
N HIS A 146 -0.19 5.28 -0.51
CA HIS A 146 -0.13 4.43 -1.70
C HIS A 146 -1.45 4.37 -2.48
N THR A 147 -2.60 4.64 -1.85
CA THR A 147 -3.87 4.73 -2.60
C THR A 147 -3.91 5.92 -3.56
N LEU A 148 -3.16 7.01 -3.29
CA LEU A 148 -3.24 8.28 -4.05
C LEU A 148 -2.93 8.14 -5.55
N ARG A 149 -2.27 7.04 -5.96
CA ARG A 149 -2.00 6.75 -7.38
C ARG A 149 -3.21 6.26 -8.16
N PHE A 150 -4.26 5.82 -7.48
CA PHE A 150 -5.50 5.37 -8.10
C PHE A 150 -6.46 6.56 -8.17
N PRO A 151 -7.21 6.73 -9.27
CA PRO A 151 -8.17 7.83 -9.39
C PRO A 151 -9.38 7.63 -8.46
N GLU A 152 -9.88 6.41 -8.40
CA GLU A 152 -11.09 6.05 -7.65
C GLU A 152 -10.77 5.06 -6.53
N ILE A 153 -11.68 5.00 -5.56
CA ILE A 153 -11.66 3.98 -4.53
C ILE A 153 -12.46 2.80 -5.07
N PRO A 154 -11.85 1.61 -5.27
CA PRO A 154 -12.56 0.44 -5.73
C PRO A 154 -13.50 -0.08 -4.63
N ASP A 155 -14.57 -0.77 -5.05
CA ASP A 155 -15.37 -1.58 -4.14
C ASP A 155 -14.62 -2.89 -3.85
N ILE A 156 -14.22 -3.10 -2.60
CA ILE A 156 -13.46 -4.28 -2.18
C ILE A 156 -14.14 -4.95 -0.99
N SER A 157 -14.03 -6.28 -0.93
CA SER A 157 -14.65 -7.08 0.14
C SER A 157 -14.20 -6.68 1.54
N GLU A 158 -12.98 -6.16 1.67
CA GLU A 158 -12.36 -5.84 2.95
C GLU A 158 -12.98 -4.61 3.61
N PHE A 159 -13.68 -3.77 2.84
CA PHE A 159 -14.44 -2.65 3.39
C PHE A 159 -15.60 -3.11 4.28
N ALA A 160 -16.08 -4.35 4.12
CA ALA A 160 -17.10 -4.92 5.00
C ALA A 160 -16.62 -5.09 6.46
N PHE A 161 -15.30 -5.09 6.70
CA PHE A 161 -14.73 -5.33 8.02
C PHE A 161 -14.26 -4.06 8.74
N ILE A 162 -14.32 -2.89 8.08
CA ILE A 162 -13.97 -1.62 8.68
C ILE A 162 -15.22 -0.76 8.87
N ASN A 163 -15.16 0.17 9.82
CA ASN A 163 -16.26 1.10 10.01
C ASN A 163 -16.33 2.09 8.82
N GLY A 164 -17.54 2.61 8.55
CA GLY A 164 -17.74 3.57 7.46
C GLY A 164 -16.98 4.89 7.65
N ARG A 165 -16.59 5.22 8.89
CA ARG A 165 -15.77 6.42 9.18
C ARG A 165 -14.34 6.28 8.67
N ALA A 166 -13.75 5.08 8.69
CA ALA A 166 -12.44 4.80 8.14
C ALA A 166 -12.43 5.06 6.63
N VAL A 167 -13.41 4.52 5.90
CA VAL A 167 -13.58 4.79 4.46
C VAL A 167 -13.82 6.27 4.21
N TYR A 168 -14.70 6.91 4.98
CA TYR A 168 -14.95 8.35 4.88
C TYR A 168 -13.69 9.19 5.10
N HIS A 169 -12.88 8.88 6.13
CA HIS A 169 -11.62 9.57 6.39
C HIS A 169 -10.60 9.36 5.27
N LEU A 170 -10.55 8.17 4.66
CA LEU A 170 -9.74 7.93 3.46
C LEU A 170 -10.21 8.79 2.28
N CYS A 171 -11.52 8.88 2.02
CA CYS A 171 -12.08 9.77 0.98
C CYS A 171 -11.70 11.23 1.21
N VAL A 172 -11.88 11.72 2.45
CA VAL A 172 -11.54 13.11 2.82
C VAL A 172 -10.05 13.36 2.68
N TYR A 173 -9.21 12.42 3.12
CA TYR A 173 -7.76 12.48 2.98
C TYR A 173 -7.34 12.59 1.51
N ARG A 174 -7.81 11.68 0.65
CA ARG A 174 -7.53 11.69 -0.80
C ARG A 174 -7.93 13.01 -1.45
N LYS A 175 -9.12 13.53 -1.12
CA LYS A 175 -9.60 14.82 -1.61
C LYS A 175 -8.71 15.98 -1.18
N LYS A 176 -8.27 16.01 0.09
CA LYS A 176 -7.35 17.04 0.59
C LYS A 176 -5.99 16.96 -0.09
N CYS A 177 -5.46 15.75 -0.33
CA CYS A 177 -4.24 15.54 -1.12
C CYS A 177 -4.40 16.06 -2.56
N GLY A 178 -5.54 15.79 -3.20
CA GLY A 178 -5.90 16.32 -4.52
C GLY A 178 -5.84 17.84 -4.59
N ILE A 179 -6.45 18.50 -3.61
CA ILE A 179 -6.44 19.97 -3.49
C ILE A 179 -5.01 20.49 -3.26
N ALA A 180 -4.23 19.87 -2.37
CA ALA A 180 -2.86 20.28 -2.08
C ALA A 180 -1.94 20.12 -3.30
N ALA A 181 -2.03 18.98 -4.00
CA ALA A 181 -1.29 18.72 -5.22
C ALA A 181 -1.63 19.71 -6.34
N GLN A 182 -2.93 19.99 -6.55
CA GLN A 182 -3.37 20.99 -7.53
C GLN A 182 -2.86 22.39 -7.18
N ALA A 183 -2.92 22.79 -5.90
CA ALA A 183 -2.44 24.10 -5.47
C ALA A 183 -0.91 24.26 -5.64
N ALA A 184 -0.14 23.17 -5.54
CA ALA A 184 1.31 23.20 -5.75
C ALA A 184 1.70 23.59 -7.18
N VAL A 185 0.82 23.32 -8.15
CA VAL A 185 1.06 23.53 -9.59
C VAL A 185 0.18 24.61 -10.22
N THR A 186 -0.73 25.23 -9.46
CA THR A 186 -1.62 26.28 -9.96
C THR A 186 -1.55 27.54 -9.12
N HIS A 187 -1.39 28.69 -9.77
CA HIS A 187 -1.58 30.00 -9.15
C HIS A 187 -2.79 30.69 -9.78
N LYS A 188 -3.76 31.17 -9.00
CA LYS A 188 -4.96 31.85 -9.52
C LYS A 188 -5.01 33.29 -9.02
N THR A 189 -5.07 34.27 -9.93
CA THR A 189 -5.27 35.69 -9.58
C THR A 189 -6.33 36.29 -10.51
N LYS A 190 -7.39 36.87 -9.94
CA LYS A 190 -8.48 37.55 -10.69
C LYS A 190 -9.04 36.74 -11.88
N GLY A 191 -9.31 35.45 -11.68
CA GLY A 191 -9.91 34.58 -12.69
C GLY A 191 -8.97 34.10 -13.81
N ARG A 192 -7.67 34.45 -13.74
CA ARG A 192 -6.63 33.94 -14.63
C ARG A 192 -5.73 32.96 -13.87
N SER A 193 -5.36 31.86 -14.54
CA SER A 193 -4.38 30.91 -14.02
C SER A 193 -2.98 31.30 -14.49
N TYR A 194 -2.03 31.28 -13.57
CA TYR A 194 -0.63 31.60 -13.74
C TYR A 194 0.23 30.44 -13.26
N LEU A 195 1.49 30.42 -13.71
CA LEU A 195 2.52 29.58 -13.12
C LEU A 195 2.72 30.00 -11.64
N PRO A 196 2.94 29.03 -10.74
CA PRO A 196 3.39 29.31 -9.38
C PRO A 196 4.66 30.17 -9.35
N GLU A 197 4.80 31.02 -8.32
CA GLU A 197 5.94 31.94 -8.16
C GLU A 197 7.29 31.22 -8.25
N TRP A 198 7.39 30.02 -7.66
CA TRP A 198 8.59 29.20 -7.67
C TRP A 198 9.05 28.77 -9.07
N CYS A 199 8.15 28.68 -10.06
CA CYS A 199 8.53 28.37 -11.44
C CYS A 199 9.41 29.49 -12.04
N THR A 200 9.23 30.74 -11.59
CA THR A 200 10.01 31.90 -12.05
C THR A 200 11.42 31.98 -11.44
N GLU A 201 11.68 31.16 -10.43
CA GLU A 201 12.94 31.09 -9.68
C GLU A 201 13.87 29.95 -10.16
N MET A 202 13.38 29.05 -11.02
CA MET A 202 14.17 27.95 -11.56
C MET A 202 15.30 28.46 -12.47
N LYS A 203 16.55 28.26 -12.02
CA LYS A 203 17.76 28.80 -12.66
C LYS A 203 17.96 28.39 -14.14
N GLY A 204 17.48 27.22 -14.55
CA GLY A 204 17.58 26.73 -15.94
C GLY A 204 16.55 27.34 -16.90
N ILE A 205 15.41 27.79 -16.38
CA ILE A 205 14.36 28.46 -17.15
C ILE A 205 14.78 29.92 -17.43
N ARG A 206 15.35 30.62 -16.44
CA ARG A 206 15.78 32.02 -16.60
C ARG A 206 16.85 32.27 -17.66
N SER A 207 17.77 31.33 -17.89
CA SER A 207 18.88 31.50 -18.86
C SER A 207 18.49 31.22 -20.31
N GLU A 208 17.45 30.41 -20.55
CA GLU A 208 16.95 30.14 -21.91
C GLU A 208 15.78 31.07 -22.31
N ILE A 209 14.98 31.52 -21.34
CA ILE A 209 13.91 32.52 -21.56
C ILE A 209 14.46 33.85 -22.10
N SER A 210 15.67 34.24 -21.70
CA SER A 210 16.28 35.50 -22.13
C SER A 210 16.89 35.45 -23.55
N ALA A 211 17.09 34.26 -24.14
CA ALA A 211 17.83 34.10 -25.40
C ALA A 211 16.96 33.87 -26.65
N CYS A 212 15.74 33.32 -26.54
CA CYS A 212 14.84 33.02 -27.68
C CYS A 212 13.58 33.94 -27.64
N SER A 213 13.77 35.26 -27.70
CA SER A 213 12.74 36.31 -27.50
C SER A 213 11.53 36.29 -28.49
N PRO A 214 11.62 35.88 -29.77
CA PRO A 214 10.45 35.89 -30.66
C PRO A 214 9.47 34.72 -30.43
N LEU A 215 9.89 33.67 -29.73
CA LEU A 215 9.00 32.54 -29.39
C LEU A 215 8.24 32.76 -28.08
N ILE A 216 8.63 33.77 -27.29
CA ILE A 216 8.01 34.12 -26.00
C ILE A 216 7.29 35.48 -26.09
N GLN A 217 6.62 35.77 -27.22
CA GLN A 217 5.34 36.47 -27.12
C GLN A 217 4.37 35.45 -26.52
N PRO A 218 3.73 35.82 -25.40
CA PRO A 218 3.60 34.97 -24.22
C PRO A 218 3.24 33.58 -24.70
N PHE A 219 4.10 32.57 -24.59
CA PHE A 219 3.72 31.20 -24.95
C PHE A 219 2.46 30.91 -24.15
N PRO A 220 1.24 31.07 -24.71
CA PRO A 220 0.06 30.80 -23.95
C PRO A 220 0.07 29.31 -23.75
N GLU A 221 0.78 28.53 -24.57
CA GLU A 221 0.92 27.09 -24.65
C GLU A 221 2.15 26.52 -23.92
N LEU A 222 3.09 27.30 -23.36
CA LEU A 222 3.99 26.78 -22.31
C LEU A 222 3.49 27.16 -20.91
N THR A 223 2.89 28.34 -20.79
CA THR A 223 2.10 28.73 -19.61
C THR A 223 0.76 27.99 -19.54
N SER A 224 0.26 27.48 -20.68
CA SER A 224 -0.87 26.55 -20.75
C SER A 224 -0.44 25.12 -21.00
N ALA A 225 0.23 24.67 -22.07
CA ALA A 225 0.28 23.22 -22.36
C ALA A 225 0.97 22.32 -21.31
N SER A 226 1.66 22.84 -20.30
CA SER A 226 2.13 22.05 -19.14
C SER A 226 1.29 22.21 -17.86
N PHE A 227 0.47 23.26 -17.74
CA PHE A 227 -0.35 23.56 -16.54
C PHE A 227 -1.84 23.88 -16.84
N HIS A 228 -2.23 23.85 -18.12
CA HIS A 228 -3.54 24.05 -18.77
C HIS A 228 -3.46 23.45 -20.19
N VAL A 229 -3.81 22.19 -20.38
CA VAL A 229 -3.82 21.64 -21.73
C VAL A 229 -4.79 22.44 -22.60
N SER A 230 -4.25 23.05 -23.66
CA SER A 230 -4.86 23.29 -24.98
C SER A 230 -6.27 23.90 -25.05
N LYS A 231 -6.43 24.86 -25.98
CA LYS A 231 -7.73 25.20 -26.60
C LYS A 231 -8.47 24.00 -27.24
N SER A 232 -7.93 22.78 -27.19
CA SER A 232 -8.46 21.54 -27.77
C SER A 232 -9.12 20.57 -26.78
N GLY A 233 -9.54 21.00 -25.58
CA GLY A 233 -10.48 20.21 -24.76
C GLY A 233 -9.93 18.97 -24.04
N LYS A 234 -8.63 18.95 -23.67
CA LYS A 234 -8.06 17.91 -22.78
C LYS A 234 -7.86 18.50 -21.37
N SER A 235 -8.06 17.71 -20.31
CA SER A 235 -8.00 18.16 -18.90
C SER A 235 -6.59 18.58 -18.46
N SER A 236 -6.48 19.63 -17.62
CA SER A 236 -5.19 20.16 -17.15
C SER A 236 -4.48 19.19 -16.19
N LEU A 237 -3.15 19.34 -16.01
CA LEU A 237 -2.41 18.58 -14.98
C LEU A 237 -3.00 18.82 -13.59
N GLY A 238 -3.43 20.04 -13.29
CA GLY A 238 -4.12 20.37 -12.04
C GLY A 238 -5.44 19.62 -11.87
N ASP A 239 -6.19 19.38 -12.94
CA ASP A 239 -7.43 18.58 -12.87
C ASP A 239 -7.11 17.10 -12.65
N LYS A 240 -6.10 16.56 -13.33
CA LYS A 240 -5.67 15.16 -13.13
C LYS A 240 -5.14 14.90 -11.73
N LEU A 241 -4.43 15.86 -11.14
CA LEU A 241 -3.93 15.77 -9.75
C LEU A 241 -5.04 15.79 -8.71
N LYS A 242 -6.22 16.32 -9.05
CA LYS A 242 -7.39 16.30 -8.16
C LYS A 242 -7.89 14.87 -7.94
N ASP A 243 -7.85 14.06 -9.00
CA ASP A 243 -8.33 12.67 -8.97
C ASP A 243 -7.23 11.71 -8.54
N ALA A 244 -5.98 11.93 -8.97
CA ALA A 244 -4.82 11.14 -8.59
C ALA A 244 -3.64 12.03 -8.16
N PRO A 245 -3.56 12.45 -6.88
CA PRO A 245 -2.52 13.36 -6.38
C PRO A 245 -1.17 12.65 -6.23
N ARG A 246 -0.46 12.48 -7.34
CA ARG A 246 0.87 11.85 -7.40
C ARG A 246 1.85 12.69 -8.20
N GLY A 247 3.01 12.99 -7.64
CA GLY A 247 4.04 13.82 -8.28
C GLY A 247 4.48 13.30 -9.65
N THR A 248 4.70 11.99 -9.78
CA THR A 248 5.07 11.35 -11.06
C THR A 248 4.09 11.59 -12.22
N LEU A 249 2.86 12.08 -11.99
CA LEU A 249 2.01 12.54 -13.10
C LEU A 249 2.70 13.64 -13.92
N ALA A 250 3.49 14.50 -13.28
CA ALA A 250 4.28 15.55 -13.93
C ALA A 250 5.35 15.00 -14.89
N SER A 251 5.84 13.79 -14.62
CA SER A 251 6.90 13.11 -15.37
C SER A 251 6.37 12.25 -16.53
N ILE A 252 5.05 12.22 -16.76
CA ILE A 252 4.45 11.45 -17.86
C ILE A 252 4.76 12.10 -19.20
N HIS A 253 5.27 11.30 -20.15
CA HIS A 253 5.64 11.73 -21.51
C HIS A 253 4.58 12.59 -22.20
N THR A 254 3.28 12.29 -22.03
CA THR A 254 2.18 13.07 -22.64
C THR A 254 2.10 14.51 -22.18
N LEU A 255 2.67 14.85 -21.02
CA LEU A 255 2.74 16.23 -20.52
C LEU A 255 4.06 16.92 -20.91
N LEU A 256 5.10 16.15 -21.20
CA LEU A 256 6.41 16.63 -21.64
C LEU A 256 6.50 16.80 -23.16
N GLU A 257 5.73 16.03 -23.94
CA GLU A 257 5.75 16.07 -25.40
C GLU A 257 5.40 17.46 -25.99
N PRO A 258 4.39 18.19 -25.50
CA PRO A 258 4.10 19.54 -25.99
C PRO A 258 5.27 20.52 -25.74
N LEU A 259 5.97 20.36 -24.62
CA LEU A 259 7.17 21.15 -24.29
C LEU A 259 8.32 20.84 -25.26
N ILE A 260 8.63 19.56 -25.43
CA ILE A 260 9.74 19.11 -26.26
C ILE A 260 9.50 19.47 -27.73
N SER A 261 8.28 19.26 -28.23
CA SER A 261 7.91 19.54 -29.63
C SER A 261 7.93 21.02 -29.97
N SER A 262 7.53 21.89 -29.04
CA SER A 262 7.59 23.35 -29.21
C SER A 262 9.03 23.87 -29.29
N SER A 263 9.91 23.32 -28.46
CA SER A 263 11.33 23.72 -28.40
C SER A 263 12.17 23.22 -29.57
N ARG A 264 11.73 22.18 -30.31
CA ARG A 264 12.41 21.68 -31.51
C ARG A 264 12.55 22.72 -32.63
N LYS A 265 11.72 23.77 -32.62
CA LYS A 265 11.74 24.84 -33.63
C LYS A 265 12.76 25.94 -33.33
N CYS A 266 13.30 26.05 -32.11
CA CYS A 266 14.37 27.00 -31.75
C CYS A 266 15.72 26.29 -31.95
N SER A 267 16.59 26.85 -32.79
CA SER A 267 17.94 26.32 -33.08
C SER A 267 18.84 26.22 -31.85
N THR A 268 18.54 27.00 -30.81
CA THR A 268 19.28 27.04 -29.54
C THR A 268 18.74 26.05 -28.52
N CYS A 269 17.41 25.93 -28.39
CA CYS A 269 16.76 25.09 -27.37
C CYS A 269 16.61 23.63 -27.81
N ALA A 270 16.62 23.33 -29.11
CA ALA A 270 16.40 21.97 -29.62
C ALA A 270 17.34 20.90 -29.02
N GLY A 271 18.60 21.26 -28.76
CA GLY A 271 19.60 20.36 -28.17
C GLY A 271 19.41 20.05 -26.68
N HIS A 272 18.72 20.92 -25.94
CA HIS A 272 18.57 20.82 -24.48
C HIS A 272 17.11 20.64 -24.03
N ALA A 273 16.15 20.74 -24.95
CA ALA A 273 14.71 20.68 -24.64
C ALA A 273 14.32 19.44 -23.83
N TYR A 274 14.87 18.27 -24.16
CA TYR A 274 14.56 17.03 -23.46
C TYR A 274 15.14 17.00 -22.04
N SER A 275 16.42 17.35 -21.88
CA SER A 275 17.06 17.35 -20.56
C SER A 275 16.44 18.41 -19.64
N GLN A 276 16.10 19.59 -20.16
CA GLN A 276 15.38 20.61 -19.41
C GLN A 276 13.98 20.17 -19.00
N ALA A 277 13.23 19.52 -19.89
CA ALA A 277 11.89 19.02 -19.57
C ALA A 277 11.92 17.99 -18.43
N ILE A 278 12.92 17.11 -18.39
CA ILE A 278 13.10 16.14 -17.29
C ILE A 278 13.41 16.86 -15.97
N VAL A 279 14.30 17.86 -15.97
CA VAL A 279 14.66 18.60 -14.75
C VAL A 279 13.44 19.34 -14.19
N VAL A 280 12.65 19.97 -15.05
CA VAL A 280 11.41 20.65 -14.64
C VAL A 280 10.39 19.65 -14.09
N ALA A 281 10.22 18.50 -14.75
CA ALA A 281 9.31 17.46 -14.29
C ALA A 281 9.66 16.94 -12.89
N ALA A 282 10.94 16.69 -12.63
CA ALA A 282 11.43 16.21 -11.34
C ALA A 282 11.18 17.23 -10.22
N GLU A 283 11.38 18.53 -10.47
CA GLU A 283 11.05 19.57 -9.49
C GLU A 283 9.54 19.64 -9.24
N VAL A 284 8.72 19.63 -10.29
CA VAL A 284 7.25 19.65 -10.15
C VAL A 284 6.78 18.44 -9.34
N GLU A 285 7.31 17.26 -9.62
CA GLU A 285 7.06 16.03 -8.88
C GLU A 285 7.39 16.20 -7.39
N GLN A 286 8.59 16.70 -7.07
CA GLN A 286 9.00 16.93 -5.68
C GLN A 286 8.08 17.92 -4.96
N ARG A 287 7.66 19.02 -5.62
CA ARG A 287 6.74 19.99 -5.00
C ARG A 287 5.35 19.42 -4.74
N ILE A 288 4.85 18.59 -5.64
CA ILE A 288 3.58 17.89 -5.45
C ILE A 288 3.70 16.96 -4.24
N ASP A 289 4.76 16.15 -4.18
CA ASP A 289 4.97 15.19 -3.10
C ASP A 289 5.16 15.90 -1.75
N ASP A 290 5.89 17.02 -1.70
CA ASP A 290 6.03 17.87 -0.52
C ASP A 290 4.68 18.44 -0.05
N ALA A 291 3.85 18.92 -0.98
CA ALA A 291 2.53 19.44 -0.65
C ALA A 291 1.59 18.34 -0.12
N VAL A 292 1.61 17.16 -0.74
CA VAL A 292 0.82 16.00 -0.32
C VAL A 292 1.30 15.46 1.02
N SER A 293 2.61 15.48 1.30
CA SER A 293 3.20 14.97 2.56
C SER A 293 2.71 15.69 3.81
N LYS A 294 2.32 16.96 3.68
CA LYS A 294 1.78 17.82 4.74
C LYS A 294 0.31 17.50 5.09
N VAL A 295 -0.38 16.74 4.24
CA VAL A 295 -1.76 16.34 4.50
C VAL A 295 -1.75 15.12 5.41
N GLU A 296 -2.38 15.24 6.57
CA GLU A 296 -2.50 14.15 7.52
C GLU A 296 -3.83 13.39 7.36
N LEU A 297 -3.73 12.06 7.40
CA LEU A 297 -4.89 11.18 7.51
C LEU A 297 -5.38 11.18 8.97
N VAL A 298 -6.69 11.36 9.16
CA VAL A 298 -7.35 10.99 10.41
C VAL A 298 -7.56 9.49 10.39
N VAL A 299 -6.88 8.76 11.28
CA VAL A 299 -6.97 7.30 11.32
C VAL A 299 -8.13 6.92 12.24
N GLU A 300 -9.07 6.15 11.72
CA GLU A 300 -10.09 5.46 12.50
C GLU A 300 -9.71 3.97 12.52
N LEU A 301 -9.64 3.38 13.71
CA LEU A 301 -9.29 1.98 13.95
C LEU A 301 -10.48 1.25 14.56
#